data_AF-A0A9D6ASB4-F1
#
_entry.id   AF-A0A9D6ASB4-F1
#
_cell.length_a   1.000
_cell.length_b   1.000
_cell.length_c   1.000
_cell.angle_alpha   90.00
_cell.angle_beta   90.00
_cell.angle_gamma   90.00
#
_symmetry.space_group_name_H-M   'P 1'
#
loop_
_entity.id
_entity.type
_entity.pdbx_description
1 polymer ?
#
loop_
_entity_poly.entity_id
_entity_poly.type
_entity_poly.pdbx_seq_one_letter_code
_entity_poly.pdbx_strand_id
1 'polypeptide(L)'
;MDSMNHEIHEYRSGFVRKPVHSIREVPLTIMLNGREVVTLMCTAKHPEYLAIGFLKSDAFLSAPDQITDISVREEGNRLVAEVETCHDPWKGRIMERSITSGCGKGTNFGRNVATISKRRLTGDIKVAPEQVLALARQLHERSTLYSATRGCHNSALCTPEEILLFREDIGRHNAIDMICGQCFLDDVSVDDKMIVTTGRVASEILLKVVRIGIPVLCSTAVATSFSVELARKTGITLIGNTRDDRFWVYNDAGRITGF
;
A
#
# COMPACT_ATOMS: atom_id res chain seq x y z
N MET A 1 -11.37 18.18 6.23
CA MET A 1 -12.07 17.02 6.83
C MET A 1 -11.98 15.85 5.87
N ASP A 2 -11.61 14.68 6.38
CA ASP A 2 -11.34 13.47 5.58
C ASP A 2 -12.61 12.69 5.22
N SER A 3 -13.75 13.19 5.68
CA SER A 3 -15.09 12.70 5.41
C SER A 3 -16.07 13.86 5.28
N MET A 4 -17.18 13.62 4.59
CA MET A 4 -18.31 14.54 4.45
C MET A 4 -19.55 13.98 5.14
N ASN A 5 -20.42 14.86 5.63
CA ASN A 5 -21.70 14.46 6.21
C ASN A 5 -22.75 14.34 5.11
N HIS A 6 -23.45 13.22 5.09
CA HIS A 6 -24.60 13.02 4.22
C HIS A 6 -25.81 12.59 5.04
N GLU A 7 -26.98 13.15 4.72
CA GLU A 7 -28.24 12.56 5.16
C GLU A 7 -28.57 11.37 4.25
N ILE A 8 -28.78 10.19 4.87
CA ILE A 8 -29.17 8.97 4.18
C ILE A 8 -30.46 8.42 4.74
N HIS A 9 -31.07 7.48 4.02
CA HIS A 9 -32.23 6.72 4.47
C HIS A 9 -31.75 5.32 4.89
N GLU A 10 -31.72 5.03 6.20
CA GLU A 10 -31.37 3.72 6.76
C GLU A 10 -32.63 2.84 6.83
N TYR A 11 -32.57 1.62 6.30
CA TYR A 11 -33.66 0.66 6.46
C TYR A 11 -33.46 -0.16 7.73
N ARG A 12 -34.39 -0.04 8.69
CA ARG A 12 -34.44 -0.85 9.91
C ARG A 12 -35.90 -1.09 10.31
N SER A 13 -36.54 -2.08 9.67
CA SER A 13 -37.99 -2.31 9.77
C SER A 13 -38.84 -1.11 9.31
N GLY A 14 -38.30 -0.33 8.37
CA GLY A 14 -38.82 0.96 7.91
C GLY A 14 -37.67 1.91 7.55
N PHE A 15 -37.91 2.90 6.69
CA PHE A 15 -36.88 3.89 6.35
C PHE A 15 -36.86 5.03 7.37
N VAL A 16 -35.68 5.32 7.92
CA VAL A 16 -35.43 6.47 8.80
C VAL A 16 -34.31 7.34 8.22
N ARG A 17 -34.44 8.66 8.35
CA ARG A 17 -33.36 9.59 7.99
C ARG A 17 -32.29 9.58 9.08
N LYS A 18 -31.03 9.57 8.67
CA LYS A 18 -29.88 9.52 9.59
C LYS A 18 -28.66 10.19 8.95
N PRO A 19 -27.88 10.99 9.69
CA PRO A 19 -26.60 11.47 9.21
C PRO A 19 -25.55 10.37 9.26
N VAL A 20 -24.71 10.30 8.22
CA VAL A 20 -23.53 9.42 8.18
C VAL A 20 -22.31 10.18 7.68
N HIS A 21 -21.13 9.75 8.11
CA HIS A 21 -19.86 10.20 7.55
C HIS A 21 -19.50 9.34 6.33
N SER A 22 -19.37 9.97 5.17
CA SER A 22 -18.85 9.34 3.95
C SER A 22 -17.41 9.77 3.74
N ILE A 23 -16.53 8.83 3.42
CA ILE A 23 -15.12 9.13 3.17
C ILE A 23 -14.97 10.07 1.97
N ARG A 24 -14.01 11.00 2.04
CA ARG A 24 -13.68 11.88 0.93
C ARG A 24 -12.87 11.11 -0.12
N GLU A 25 -13.24 11.30 -1.38
CA GLU A 25 -12.56 10.75 -2.54
C GLU A 25 -12.12 11.90 -3.45
N VAL A 26 -10.82 11.96 -3.78
CA VAL A 26 -10.17 13.02 -4.55
C VAL A 26 -9.26 12.42 -5.62
N PRO A 27 -9.34 12.87 -6.88
CA PRO A 27 -8.37 12.49 -7.90
C PRO A 27 -7.01 13.13 -7.65
N LEU A 28 -5.95 12.32 -7.68
CA LEU A 28 -4.54 12.72 -7.71
C LEU A 28 -3.94 12.31 -9.06
N THR A 29 -3.62 13.28 -9.90
CA THR A 29 -2.87 13.06 -11.15
C THR A 29 -1.37 13.13 -10.87
N ILE A 30 -0.63 12.08 -11.24
CA ILE A 30 0.83 12.03 -11.13
C ILE A 30 1.44 12.35 -12.48
N MET A 31 2.25 13.41 -12.51
CA MET A 31 3.05 13.87 -13.64
C MET A 31 4.51 13.51 -13.39
N LEU A 32 5.20 12.98 -14.40
CA LEU A 32 6.63 12.64 -14.34
C LEU A 32 7.36 13.21 -15.56
N ASN A 33 8.27 14.14 -15.33
CA ASN A 33 8.99 14.90 -16.38
C ASN A 33 8.02 15.47 -17.41
N GLY A 34 7.02 16.23 -16.94
CA GLY A 34 5.99 16.87 -17.77
C GLY A 34 4.96 15.93 -18.43
N ARG A 35 4.94 14.63 -18.13
CA ARG A 35 4.01 13.65 -18.74
C ARG A 35 3.12 12.98 -17.70
N GLU A 36 1.82 12.87 -18.01
CA GLU A 36 0.88 12.15 -17.14
C GLU A 36 1.21 10.65 -17.11
N VAL A 37 1.37 10.13 -15.89
CA VAL A 37 1.57 8.70 -15.63
C VAL A 37 0.23 8.02 -15.35
N VAL A 38 -0.51 8.55 -14.37
CA VAL A 38 -1.78 7.99 -13.90
C VAL A 38 -2.57 9.04 -13.12
N THR A 39 -3.89 8.86 -13.05
CA THR A 39 -4.74 9.51 -12.06
C THR A 39 -5.31 8.46 -11.10
N LEU A 40 -5.06 8.63 -9.80
CA LEU A 40 -5.52 7.76 -8.72
C LEU A 40 -6.68 8.43 -7.97
N MET A 41 -7.69 7.66 -7.56
CA MET A 41 -8.65 8.14 -6.57
C MET A 41 -8.09 7.85 -5.17
N CYS A 42 -8.06 8.85 -4.30
CA CYS A 42 -7.43 8.76 -2.97
C CYS A 42 -8.13 9.67 -1.95
N THR A 43 -7.67 9.64 -0.70
CA THR A 43 -8.13 10.51 0.39
C THR A 43 -7.48 11.90 0.40
N ALA A 44 -6.59 12.19 -0.57
CA ALA A 44 -5.74 13.37 -0.63
C ALA A 44 -4.72 13.51 0.53
N LYS A 45 -4.55 12.48 1.37
CA LYS A 45 -3.52 12.45 2.40
C LYS A 45 -2.17 12.10 1.79
N HIS A 46 -1.13 12.82 2.21
CA HIS A 46 0.26 12.59 1.80
C HIS A 46 0.47 12.39 0.28
N PRO A 47 -0.03 13.31 -0.56
CA PRO A 47 0.00 13.15 -2.01
C PRO A 47 1.41 12.99 -2.57
N GLU A 48 2.43 13.61 -1.96
CA GLU A 48 3.85 13.46 -2.32
C GLU A 48 4.29 12.00 -2.16
N TYR A 49 4.04 11.42 -0.98
CA TYR A 49 4.41 10.04 -0.69
C TYR A 49 3.60 9.05 -1.53
N LEU A 50 2.32 9.33 -1.82
CA LEU A 50 1.53 8.50 -2.71
C LEU A 50 2.11 8.50 -4.13
N ALA A 51 2.48 9.67 -4.65
CA ALA A 51 3.06 9.81 -5.98
C ALA A 51 4.40 9.07 -6.10
N ILE A 52 5.33 9.31 -5.17
CA ILE A 52 6.64 8.64 -5.16
C ILE A 52 6.49 7.14 -4.94
N GLY A 53 5.59 6.75 -4.04
CA GLY A 53 5.23 5.36 -3.80
C GLY A 53 4.79 4.65 -5.06
N PHE A 54 3.84 5.23 -5.80
CA PHE A 54 3.37 4.68 -7.07
C PHE A 54 4.51 4.58 -8.09
N LEU A 55 5.27 5.65 -8.28
CA LEU A 55 6.38 5.69 -9.26
C LEU A 55 7.48 4.68 -8.93
N LYS A 56 7.82 4.51 -7.65
CA LYS A 56 8.74 3.47 -7.19
C LYS A 56 8.16 2.09 -7.41
N SER A 57 6.94 1.85 -6.93
CA SER A 57 6.20 0.59 -7.08
C SER A 57 6.08 0.15 -8.53
N ASP A 58 5.95 1.09 -9.46
CA ASP A 58 5.82 0.80 -10.89
C ASP A 58 7.16 0.90 -11.65
N ALA A 59 8.29 1.03 -10.94
CA ALA A 59 9.66 1.01 -11.45
C ALA A 59 10.02 2.17 -12.41
N PHE A 60 9.45 3.36 -12.18
CA PHE A 60 9.94 4.61 -12.77
C PHE A 60 11.14 5.17 -11.99
N LEU A 61 11.18 4.90 -10.68
CA LEU A 61 12.24 5.33 -9.76
C LEU A 61 13.00 4.11 -9.22
N SER A 62 14.33 4.22 -9.22
CA SER A 62 15.25 3.21 -8.69
C SER A 62 15.98 3.70 -7.44
N ALA A 63 16.40 4.96 -7.41
CA ALA A 63 17.09 5.58 -6.28
C ALA A 63 16.53 6.98 -5.99
N PRO A 64 16.56 7.45 -4.72
CA PRO A 64 15.94 8.73 -4.33
C PRO A 64 16.61 9.95 -4.97
N ASP A 65 17.92 9.89 -5.17
CA ASP A 65 18.76 10.90 -5.83
C ASP A 65 18.40 11.17 -7.31
N GLN A 66 17.57 10.30 -7.90
CA GLN A 66 17.02 10.52 -9.22
C GLN A 66 15.99 11.65 -9.26
N ILE A 67 15.38 11.98 -8.12
CA ILE A 67 14.33 13.00 -8.01
C ILE A 67 15.00 14.37 -7.84
N THR A 68 14.70 15.29 -8.74
CA THR A 68 15.23 16.67 -8.70
C THR A 68 14.23 17.66 -8.12
N ASP A 69 12.93 17.39 -8.26
CA ASP A 69 11.86 18.21 -7.70
C ASP A 69 10.58 17.38 -7.47
N ILE A 70 9.82 17.77 -6.44
CA ILE A 70 8.47 17.26 -6.18
C ILE A 70 7.61 18.44 -5.75
N SER A 71 6.51 18.69 -6.44
CA SER A 71 5.50 19.65 -6.02
C SER A 71 4.10 19.08 -6.12
N VAL A 72 3.22 19.53 -5.22
CA VAL A 72 1.80 19.19 -5.26
C VAL A 72 1.01 20.47 -5.32
N ARG A 73 0.09 20.55 -6.28
CA ARG A 73 -0.83 21.68 -6.43
C ARG A 73 -2.27 21.20 -6.54
N GLU A 74 -3.19 22.03 -6.07
CA GLU A 74 -4.61 21.87 -6.34
C GLU A 74 -4.92 22.47 -7.72
N GLU A 75 -5.69 21.74 -8.53
CA GLU A 75 -6.18 22.19 -9.83
C GLU A 75 -7.67 21.85 -9.94
N GLY A 76 -8.53 22.82 -9.65
CA GLY A 76 -9.98 22.61 -9.61
C GLY A 76 -10.37 21.59 -8.54
N ASN A 77 -10.87 20.42 -8.94
CA ASN A 77 -11.30 19.35 -8.04
C ASN A 77 -10.29 18.19 -7.93
N ARG A 78 -9.08 18.36 -8.47
CA ARG A 78 -8.00 17.36 -8.40
C ARG A 78 -6.75 17.91 -7.72
N LEU A 79 -5.93 17.00 -7.25
CA LEU A 79 -4.52 17.26 -6.95
C LEU A 79 -3.66 16.86 -8.15
N VAL A 80 -2.58 17.60 -8.37
CA VAL A 80 -1.53 17.24 -9.32
C VAL A 80 -0.21 17.16 -8.58
N ALA A 81 0.39 15.97 -8.55
CA ALA A 81 1.75 15.77 -8.09
C ALA A 81 2.70 15.78 -9.30
N GLU A 82 3.58 16.76 -9.37
CA GLU A 82 4.60 16.90 -10.41
C GLU A 82 5.94 16.46 -9.86
N VAL A 83 6.52 15.44 -10.48
CA VAL A 83 7.79 14.84 -10.10
C VAL A 83 8.76 15.00 -11.27
N GLU A 84 9.89 15.64 -11.01
CA GLU A 84 10.96 15.81 -11.99
C GLU A 84 12.15 14.92 -11.61
N THR A 85 12.80 14.35 -12.63
CA THR A 85 13.92 13.44 -12.45
C THR A 85 15.10 13.79 -13.35
N CYS A 86 16.32 13.46 -12.89
CA CYS A 86 17.55 13.71 -13.63
C CYS A 86 17.82 12.69 -14.76
N HIS A 87 17.04 11.61 -14.84
CA HIS A 87 17.08 10.62 -15.93
C HIS A 87 15.85 10.73 -16.83
N ASP A 88 15.85 10.02 -17.96
CA ASP A 88 14.64 9.80 -18.76
C ASP A 88 13.94 8.50 -18.28
N PRO A 89 12.87 8.60 -17.46
CA PRO A 89 12.16 7.43 -16.95
C PRO A 89 11.29 6.75 -18.01
N TRP A 90 11.13 7.36 -19.19
CA TRP A 90 10.30 6.88 -20.29
C TRP A 90 11.09 6.10 -21.34
N LYS A 91 12.41 6.19 -21.33
CA LYS A 91 13.29 5.55 -22.30
C LYS A 91 13.05 4.04 -22.36
N GLY A 92 12.68 3.53 -23.55
CA GLY A 92 12.46 2.11 -23.80
C GLY A 92 11.25 1.51 -23.05
N ARG A 93 10.35 2.35 -22.53
CA ARG A 93 9.18 1.92 -21.76
C ARG A 93 7.97 1.77 -22.68
N ILE A 94 7.47 0.54 -22.80
CA ILE A 94 6.19 0.26 -23.43
C ILE A 94 5.14 0.24 -22.34
N MET A 95 4.18 1.16 -22.40
CA MET A 95 3.08 1.22 -21.41
C MET A 95 2.11 0.07 -21.66
N GLU A 96 2.17 -0.96 -20.83
CA GLU A 96 1.16 -2.02 -20.84
C GLU A 96 -0.09 -1.51 -20.14
N ARG A 97 -1.24 -1.51 -20.84
CA ARG A 97 -2.53 -1.14 -20.24
C ARG A 97 -3.15 -2.37 -19.56
N SER A 98 -2.57 -2.79 -18.44
CA SER A 98 -3.14 -3.87 -17.64
C SER A 98 -4.11 -3.31 -16.61
N ILE A 99 -5.38 -3.73 -16.69
CA ILE A 99 -6.39 -3.48 -15.66
C ILE A 99 -6.40 -4.69 -14.74
N THR A 100 -5.99 -4.50 -13.50
CA THR A 100 -5.92 -5.58 -12.52
C THR A 100 -7.15 -5.62 -11.63
N SER A 101 -7.37 -6.75 -10.95
CA SER A 101 -8.52 -6.96 -10.05
C SER A 101 -8.58 -5.98 -8.86
N GLY A 102 -7.53 -5.18 -8.66
CA GLY A 102 -7.46 -4.13 -7.67
C GLY A 102 -8.10 -2.80 -8.06
N CYS A 103 -8.67 -2.69 -9.27
CA CYS A 103 -9.04 -1.43 -9.91
C CYS A 103 -7.84 -0.47 -10.12
N GLY A 104 -6.61 -0.95 -9.92
CA GLY A 104 -5.40 -0.20 -10.21
C GLY A 104 -5.07 -0.30 -11.70
N LYS A 105 -4.74 0.83 -12.32
CA LYS A 105 -3.99 0.80 -13.59
C LYS A 105 -2.56 0.36 -13.27
N GLY A 106 -2.28 -0.92 -13.45
CA GLY A 106 -0.90 -1.43 -13.42
C GLY A 106 -0.26 -1.13 -14.76
N THR A 107 0.69 -0.20 -14.82
CA THR A 107 1.28 0.19 -16.11
C THR A 107 2.42 -0.74 -16.55
N ASN A 108 2.88 -1.62 -15.63
CA ASN A 108 3.98 -2.58 -15.85
C ASN A 108 3.79 -3.93 -15.14
N PHE A 109 2.56 -4.42 -14.99
CA PHE A 109 2.32 -5.63 -14.20
C PHE A 109 3.16 -6.85 -14.65
N GLY A 110 3.19 -7.16 -15.95
CA GLY A 110 3.95 -8.30 -16.48
C GLY A 110 5.45 -8.18 -16.21
N ARG A 111 6.03 -7.00 -16.50
CA ARG A 111 7.44 -6.69 -16.23
C ARG A 111 7.77 -6.76 -14.74
N ASN A 112 6.88 -6.29 -13.89
CA ASN A 112 7.04 -6.32 -12.43
C ASN A 112 7.13 -7.75 -11.91
N VAL A 113 6.24 -8.64 -12.35
CA VAL A 113 6.30 -10.07 -12.02
C VAL A 113 7.64 -10.66 -12.48
N ALA A 114 8.04 -10.44 -13.73
CA ALA A 114 9.26 -11.01 -14.29
C ALA A 114 10.55 -10.55 -13.57
N THR A 115 10.56 -9.31 -13.09
CA THR A 115 11.73 -8.71 -12.41
C THR A 115 11.76 -9.06 -10.93
N ILE A 116 10.66 -8.83 -10.21
CA ILE A 116 10.62 -8.97 -8.75
C ILE A 116 10.64 -10.43 -8.32
N SER A 117 10.03 -11.34 -9.08
CA SER A 117 10.01 -12.77 -8.71
C SER A 117 11.41 -13.41 -8.62
N LYS A 118 12.45 -12.74 -9.15
CA LYS A 118 13.85 -13.15 -9.05
C LYS A 118 14.58 -12.56 -7.84
N ARG A 119 13.99 -11.57 -7.16
CA ARG A 119 14.59 -10.94 -5.98
C ARG A 119 14.43 -11.87 -4.79
N ARG A 120 15.47 -11.94 -3.95
CA ARG A 120 15.43 -12.62 -2.65
C ARG A 120 15.55 -11.58 -1.56
N LEU A 121 14.62 -11.62 -0.60
CA LEU A 121 14.64 -10.73 0.57
C LEU A 121 15.57 -11.31 1.63
N THR A 122 16.53 -10.50 2.09
CA THR A 122 17.61 -10.91 2.99
C THR A 122 17.38 -10.55 4.45
N GLY A 123 16.46 -9.63 4.75
CA GLY A 123 16.14 -9.22 6.12
C GLY A 123 15.82 -10.42 7.03
N ASP A 124 16.35 -10.44 8.25
CA ASP A 124 16.33 -11.59 9.17
C ASP A 124 15.45 -11.37 10.42
N ILE A 125 14.58 -10.35 10.36
CA ILE A 125 13.57 -10.05 11.38
C ILE A 125 12.92 -11.32 11.94
N LYS A 126 12.81 -11.39 13.27
CA LYS A 126 12.13 -12.45 14.00
C LYS A 126 10.87 -11.87 14.63
N VAL A 127 9.74 -12.47 14.33
CA VAL A 127 8.43 -12.02 14.81
C VAL A 127 7.76 -13.17 15.55
N ALA A 128 7.36 -12.94 16.79
CA ALA A 128 6.56 -13.86 17.57
C ALA A 128 5.08 -13.80 17.14
N PRO A 129 4.32 -14.92 17.24
CA PRO A 129 2.89 -14.92 16.96
C PRO A 129 2.12 -13.81 17.70
N GLU A 130 2.45 -13.56 18.96
CA GLU A 130 1.81 -12.55 19.80
C GLU A 130 2.05 -11.13 19.28
N GLN A 131 3.24 -10.87 18.70
CA GLN A 131 3.57 -9.59 18.08
C GLN A 131 2.74 -9.34 16.82
N VAL A 132 2.55 -10.38 15.98
CA VAL A 132 1.67 -10.30 14.80
C VAL A 132 0.24 -9.93 15.21
N LEU A 133 -0.29 -10.61 16.23
CA LEU A 133 -1.65 -10.37 16.74
C LEU A 133 -1.77 -8.96 17.35
N ALA A 134 -0.78 -8.53 18.14
CA ALA A 134 -0.76 -7.23 18.78
C ALA A 134 -0.73 -6.09 17.74
N LEU A 135 0.13 -6.17 16.73
CA LEU A 135 0.21 -5.14 15.69
C LEU A 135 -1.05 -5.10 14.82
N ALA A 136 -1.67 -6.25 14.54
CA ALA A 136 -2.94 -6.29 13.81
C ALA A 136 -4.07 -5.62 14.60
N ARG A 137 -4.11 -5.80 15.93
CA ARG A 137 -5.05 -5.11 16.81
C ARG A 137 -4.79 -3.60 16.84
N GLN A 138 -3.53 -3.19 17.04
CA GLN A 138 -3.14 -1.78 17.03
C GLN A 138 -3.47 -1.08 15.70
N LEU A 139 -3.33 -1.77 14.56
CA LEU A 139 -3.73 -1.24 13.25
C LEU A 139 -5.22 -0.92 13.21
N HIS A 140 -6.06 -1.78 13.80
CA HIS A 140 -7.51 -1.54 13.85
C HIS A 140 -7.84 -0.38 14.80
N GLU A 141 -7.25 -0.36 15.98
CA GLU A 141 -7.46 0.68 17.01
C GLU A 141 -7.07 2.09 16.53
N ARG A 142 -6.00 2.20 15.74
CA ARG A 142 -5.55 3.51 15.18
C ARG A 142 -6.45 4.04 14.06
N SER A 143 -7.34 3.23 13.50
CA SER A 143 -8.11 3.62 12.31
C SER A 143 -9.40 4.35 12.66
N THR A 144 -9.28 5.64 12.94
CA THR A 144 -10.42 6.53 13.24
C THR A 144 -11.30 6.76 12.02
N LEU A 145 -10.72 6.93 10.82
CA LEU A 145 -11.48 7.14 9.58
C LEU A 145 -12.29 5.90 9.18
N TYR A 146 -11.72 4.70 9.32
CA TYR A 146 -12.46 3.45 9.09
C TYR A 146 -13.58 3.31 10.10
N SER A 147 -13.33 3.62 11.38
CA SER A 147 -14.36 3.55 12.41
C SER A 147 -15.54 4.48 12.12
N ALA A 148 -15.26 5.68 11.57
CA ALA A 148 -16.28 6.66 11.21
C ALA A 148 -17.02 6.33 9.91
N THR A 149 -16.32 5.84 8.88
CA THR A 149 -16.85 5.76 7.50
C THR A 149 -16.98 4.35 6.95
N ARG A 150 -16.23 3.39 7.50
CA ARG A 150 -16.02 2.03 6.98
C ARG A 150 -15.49 1.99 5.52
N GLY A 151 -15.00 3.13 5.02
CA GLY A 151 -14.72 3.34 3.60
C GLY A 151 -13.23 3.35 3.21
N CYS A 152 -12.32 3.01 4.13
CA CYS A 152 -10.89 2.99 3.85
C CYS A 152 -10.21 1.65 4.18
N HIS A 153 -8.99 1.53 3.67
CA HIS A 153 -8.00 0.55 4.01
C HIS A 153 -6.89 1.19 4.84
N ASN A 154 -6.25 0.39 5.69
CA ASN A 154 -5.16 0.82 6.55
C ASN A 154 -3.94 -0.03 6.26
N SER A 155 -2.77 0.59 6.27
CA SER A 155 -1.49 -0.09 6.22
C SER A 155 -0.56 0.55 7.23
N ALA A 156 0.32 -0.26 7.81
CA ALA A 156 1.34 0.21 8.73
C ALA A 156 2.70 -0.43 8.42
N LEU A 157 3.75 0.36 8.58
CA LEU A 157 5.12 -0.12 8.71
C LEU A 157 5.40 -0.32 10.20
N CYS A 158 5.86 -1.50 10.55
CA CYS A 158 6.08 -1.87 11.94
C CYS A 158 7.47 -2.48 12.15
N THR A 159 8.04 -2.26 13.33
CA THR A 159 8.94 -3.24 13.95
C THR A 159 8.10 -4.37 14.54
N PRO A 160 8.70 -5.45 15.08
CA PRO A 160 7.93 -6.43 15.85
C PRO A 160 7.22 -5.85 17.08
N GLU A 161 7.67 -4.71 17.60
CA GLU A 161 7.17 -4.10 18.84
C GLU A 161 6.14 -2.98 18.61
N GLU A 162 6.28 -2.20 17.53
CA GLU A 162 5.50 -0.97 17.36
C GLU A 162 5.18 -0.61 15.90
N ILE A 163 4.12 0.21 15.74
CA ILE A 163 3.79 0.86 14.48
C ILE A 163 4.61 2.14 14.33
N LEU A 164 5.49 2.17 13.33
CA LEU A 164 6.29 3.34 12.98
C LEU A 164 5.53 4.31 12.07
N LEU A 165 4.92 3.78 11.03
CA LEU A 165 4.12 4.55 10.07
C LEU A 165 2.72 3.95 9.98
N PHE A 166 1.71 4.81 9.94
CA PHE A 166 0.31 4.43 9.68
C PHE A 166 -0.21 5.24 8.50
N ARG A 167 -0.88 4.58 7.56
CA ARG A 167 -1.50 5.20 6.39
C ARG A 167 -2.88 4.61 6.16
N GLU A 168 -3.81 5.48 5.80
CA GLU A 168 -5.17 5.12 5.46
C GLU A 168 -5.57 5.73 4.13
N ASP A 169 -6.28 4.98 3.31
CA ASP A 169 -6.79 5.46 2.02
C ASP A 169 -8.00 4.66 1.55
N ILE A 170 -8.82 5.21 0.64
CA ILE A 170 -9.90 4.45 -0.01
C ILE A 170 -9.35 3.23 -0.77
N GLY A 171 -8.13 3.32 -1.31
CA GLY A 171 -7.45 2.25 -2.00
C GLY A 171 -6.35 1.60 -1.15
N ARG A 172 -6.45 0.28 -0.92
CA ARG A 172 -5.36 -0.49 -0.26
C ARG A 172 -4.00 -0.35 -0.94
N HIS A 173 -3.99 -0.13 -2.25
CA HIS A 173 -2.76 0.10 -3.02
C HIS A 173 -2.10 1.41 -2.64
N ASN A 174 -2.92 2.46 -2.43
CA ASN A 174 -2.46 3.79 -2.10
C ASN A 174 -1.91 3.85 -0.67
N ALA A 175 -2.56 3.15 0.27
CA ALA A 175 -2.07 3.03 1.66
C ALA A 175 -0.64 2.47 1.72
N ILE A 176 -0.36 1.42 0.95
CA ILE A 176 0.98 0.84 0.84
C ILE A 176 1.92 1.74 0.04
N ASP A 177 1.48 2.33 -1.07
CA ASP A 177 2.31 3.25 -1.85
C ASP A 177 2.77 4.43 -0.99
N MET A 178 1.91 5.03 -0.17
CA MET A 178 2.32 6.11 0.75
C MET A 178 3.42 5.66 1.72
N ILE A 179 3.35 4.45 2.27
CA ILE A 179 4.43 3.90 3.10
C ILE A 179 5.69 3.71 2.27
N CYS A 180 5.56 3.13 1.06
CA CYS A 180 6.68 2.91 0.17
C CYS A 180 7.37 4.21 -0.24
N GLY A 181 6.61 5.25 -0.57
CA GLY A 181 7.11 6.55 -0.96
C GLY A 181 7.81 7.24 0.19
N GLN A 182 7.25 7.21 1.40
CA GLN A 182 7.93 7.77 2.56
C GLN A 182 9.23 7.04 2.87
N CYS A 183 9.21 5.71 2.94
CA CYS A 183 10.43 4.94 3.20
C CYS A 183 11.51 5.17 2.13
N PHE A 184 11.10 5.39 0.88
CA PHE A 184 12.03 5.68 -0.22
C PHE A 184 12.63 7.08 -0.14
N LEU A 185 11.85 8.10 0.20
CA LEU A 185 12.36 9.47 0.33
C LEU A 185 13.20 9.67 1.59
N ASP A 186 12.75 9.08 2.70
CA ASP A 186 13.35 9.28 4.02
C ASP A 186 14.49 8.27 4.30
N ASP A 187 14.88 7.45 3.30
CA ASP A 187 15.90 6.39 3.39
C ASP A 187 15.72 5.46 4.61
N VAL A 188 14.47 5.05 4.84
CA VAL A 188 14.12 4.19 5.98
C VAL A 188 14.61 2.77 5.72
N SER A 189 15.46 2.24 6.61
CA SER A 189 15.80 0.81 6.62
C SER A 189 14.56 -0.05 6.87
N VAL A 190 14.32 -0.99 5.96
CA VAL A 190 13.13 -1.85 5.95
C VAL A 190 13.41 -3.34 6.19
N ASP A 191 14.68 -3.73 6.24
CA ASP A 191 15.10 -5.14 6.32
C ASP A 191 14.74 -5.81 7.66
N ASP A 192 14.50 -5.01 8.69
CA ASP A 192 14.07 -5.41 10.03
C ASP A 192 12.60 -5.04 10.31
N LYS A 193 11.81 -4.76 9.25
CA LYS A 193 10.42 -4.28 9.36
C LYS A 193 9.41 -5.26 8.77
N MET A 194 8.14 -4.99 9.06
CA MET A 194 7.01 -5.68 8.47
C MET A 194 5.91 -4.70 8.02
N ILE A 195 5.12 -5.09 7.02
CA ILE A 195 3.85 -4.43 6.74
C ILE A 195 2.73 -5.18 7.42
N VAL A 196 1.86 -4.46 8.12
CA VAL A 196 0.55 -4.94 8.56
C VAL A 196 -0.51 -4.13 7.82
N THR A 197 -1.37 -4.80 7.05
CA THR A 197 -2.35 -4.11 6.20
C THR A 197 -3.74 -4.71 6.31
N THR A 198 -4.76 -3.93 5.98
CA THR A 198 -6.08 -4.43 5.67
C THR A 198 -6.20 -4.75 4.18
N GLY A 199 -7.22 -5.54 3.82
CA GLY A 199 -7.53 -5.86 2.44
C GLY A 199 -6.74 -7.06 1.87
N ARG A 200 -7.31 -7.66 0.82
CA ARG A 200 -6.78 -8.90 0.21
C ARG A 200 -5.36 -8.71 -0.33
N VAL A 201 -4.49 -9.69 -0.09
CA VAL A 201 -3.14 -9.72 -0.65
C VAL A 201 -3.20 -10.28 -2.07
N ALA A 202 -3.52 -9.40 -3.02
CA ALA A 202 -3.32 -9.65 -4.44
C ALA A 202 -1.83 -9.54 -4.81
N SER A 203 -1.45 -10.07 -5.96
CA SER A 203 -0.04 -10.13 -6.38
C SER A 203 0.61 -8.74 -6.41
N GLU A 204 -0.10 -7.72 -6.83
CA GLU A 204 0.38 -6.33 -6.86
C GLU A 204 0.75 -5.81 -5.48
N ILE A 205 -0.06 -6.10 -4.45
CA ILE A 205 0.23 -5.72 -3.06
C ILE A 205 1.54 -6.35 -2.62
N LEU A 206 1.69 -7.65 -2.84
CA LEU A 206 2.92 -8.36 -2.49
C LEU A 206 4.12 -7.82 -3.26
N LEU A 207 3.99 -7.57 -4.56
CA LEU A 207 5.06 -7.06 -5.41
C LEU A 207 5.56 -5.69 -4.96
N LYS A 208 4.69 -4.80 -4.47
CA LYS A 208 5.07 -3.50 -3.90
C LYS A 208 5.93 -3.65 -2.65
N VAL A 209 5.50 -4.53 -1.73
CA VAL A 209 6.21 -4.79 -0.46
C VAL A 209 7.58 -5.43 -0.73
N VAL A 210 7.65 -6.41 -1.63
CA VAL A 210 8.93 -7.02 -2.04
C VAL A 210 9.82 -6.00 -2.77
N ARG A 211 9.24 -5.08 -3.56
CA ARG A 211 10.00 -4.07 -4.29
C ARG A 211 10.72 -3.09 -3.37
N ILE A 212 10.10 -2.72 -2.26
CA ILE A 212 10.80 -1.87 -1.28
C ILE A 212 11.79 -2.66 -0.43
N GLY A 213 11.57 -3.97 -0.25
CA GLY A 213 12.51 -4.86 0.44
C GLY A 213 11.98 -5.40 1.77
N ILE A 214 10.75 -5.08 2.14
CA ILE A 214 10.18 -5.50 3.43
C ILE A 214 9.99 -7.01 3.47
N PRO A 215 10.60 -7.73 4.44
CA PRO A 215 10.66 -9.19 4.48
C PRO A 215 9.37 -9.88 4.97
N VAL A 216 8.45 -9.16 5.62
CA VAL A 216 7.23 -9.73 6.20
C VAL A 216 6.00 -8.91 5.80
N LEU A 217 4.97 -9.58 5.28
CA LEU A 217 3.67 -9.00 4.96
C LEU A 217 2.56 -9.73 5.70
N CYS A 218 1.87 -9.02 6.59
CA CYS A 218 0.69 -9.48 7.32
C CYS A 218 -0.56 -8.77 6.82
N SER A 219 -1.64 -9.53 6.58
CA SER A 219 -2.95 -8.96 6.27
C SER A 219 -4.07 -9.53 7.13
N THR A 220 -5.03 -8.68 7.51
CA THR A 220 -6.29 -9.12 8.12
C THR A 220 -7.22 -9.84 7.14
N ALA A 221 -6.92 -9.81 5.84
CA ALA A 221 -7.65 -10.56 4.81
C ALA A 221 -6.80 -11.72 4.25
N VAL A 222 -7.32 -12.41 3.24
CA VAL A 222 -6.66 -13.58 2.63
C VAL A 222 -5.72 -13.21 1.49
N ALA A 223 -4.77 -14.10 1.20
CA ALA A 223 -3.92 -14.03 0.01
C ALA A 223 -4.55 -14.80 -1.16
N THR A 224 -4.30 -14.33 -2.39
CA THR A 224 -4.67 -15.09 -3.60
C THR A 224 -3.64 -16.18 -3.89
N SER A 225 -4.03 -17.21 -4.64
CA SER A 225 -3.12 -18.31 -5.03
C SER A 225 -1.83 -17.80 -5.67
N PHE A 226 -1.94 -16.84 -6.59
CA PHE A 226 -0.77 -16.26 -7.26
C PHE A 226 0.14 -15.49 -6.32
N SER A 227 -0.41 -14.80 -5.30
CA SER A 227 0.42 -14.16 -4.26
C SER A 227 1.19 -15.18 -3.44
N VAL A 228 0.59 -16.34 -3.12
CA VAL A 228 1.26 -17.41 -2.38
C VAL A 228 2.44 -17.97 -3.21
N GLU A 229 2.25 -18.18 -4.50
CA GLU A 229 3.33 -18.60 -5.41
C GLU A 229 4.46 -17.57 -5.48
N LEU A 230 4.12 -16.29 -5.61
CA LEU A 230 5.10 -15.21 -5.60
C LEU A 230 5.84 -15.13 -4.27
N ALA A 231 5.15 -15.33 -3.14
CA ALA A 231 5.77 -15.28 -1.83
C ALA A 231 6.89 -16.32 -1.68
N ARG A 232 6.63 -17.54 -2.15
CA ARG A 232 7.62 -18.63 -2.19
C ARG A 232 8.80 -18.32 -3.11
N LYS A 233 8.53 -17.67 -4.25
CA LYS A 233 9.58 -17.26 -5.21
C LYS A 233 10.44 -16.12 -4.70
N THR A 234 9.90 -15.18 -3.94
CA THR A 234 10.64 -14.02 -3.44
C THR A 234 11.25 -14.23 -2.06
N GLY A 235 10.75 -15.22 -1.31
CA GLY A 235 11.17 -15.48 0.07
C GLY A 235 10.61 -14.47 1.07
N ILE A 236 9.50 -13.79 0.76
CA ILE A 236 8.78 -12.94 1.74
C ILE A 236 7.95 -13.82 2.67
N THR A 237 7.97 -13.56 3.97
CA THR A 237 7.04 -14.21 4.91
C THR A 237 5.65 -13.59 4.71
N LEU A 238 4.66 -14.41 4.38
CA LEU A 238 3.30 -13.99 4.05
C LEU A 238 2.30 -14.57 5.05
N ILE A 239 1.67 -13.67 5.80
CA ILE A 239 0.64 -13.96 6.79
C ILE A 239 -0.68 -13.37 6.32
N GLY A 240 -1.78 -14.10 6.49
CA GLY A 240 -3.10 -13.58 6.21
C GLY A 240 -4.18 -14.16 7.10
N ASN A 241 -5.41 -13.71 6.88
CA ASN A 241 -6.56 -14.03 7.72
C ASN A 241 -6.30 -13.76 9.21
N THR A 242 -5.55 -12.70 9.52
CA THR A 242 -5.26 -12.32 10.90
C THR A 242 -6.53 -11.85 11.59
N ARG A 243 -6.80 -12.46 12.75
CA ARG A 243 -7.91 -12.20 13.68
C ARG A 243 -7.31 -11.93 15.06
N ASP A 244 -8.15 -11.76 16.07
CA ASP A 244 -7.69 -11.42 17.43
C ASP A 244 -6.83 -12.51 18.09
N ASP A 245 -7.04 -13.77 17.71
CA ASP A 245 -6.46 -14.95 18.36
C ASP A 245 -5.74 -15.92 17.41
N ARG A 246 -5.74 -15.64 16.11
CA ARG A 246 -5.17 -16.54 15.09
C ARG A 246 -4.78 -15.82 13.82
N PHE A 247 -3.93 -16.47 13.03
CA PHE A 247 -3.59 -16.10 11.66
C PHE A 247 -3.19 -17.33 10.86
N TRP A 248 -3.10 -17.20 9.55
CA TRP A 248 -2.57 -18.23 8.65
C TRP A 248 -1.23 -17.80 8.10
N VAL A 249 -0.27 -18.72 8.07
CA VAL A 249 1.03 -18.54 7.42
C VAL A 249 0.98 -19.21 6.06
N TYR A 250 0.99 -18.42 4.98
CA TYR A 250 0.99 -18.93 3.60
C TYR A 250 2.40 -19.29 3.11
N ASN A 251 3.39 -18.56 3.60
CA ASN A 251 4.80 -18.77 3.37
C ASN A 251 5.57 -18.26 4.58
N ASP A 252 6.39 -19.10 5.21
CA ASP A 252 7.40 -18.63 6.14
C ASP A 252 8.79 -18.84 5.54
N ALA A 253 9.58 -17.80 5.55
CA ALA A 253 10.98 -17.81 5.15
C ALA A 253 11.90 -17.80 6.39
N GLY A 254 11.48 -18.46 7.48
CA GLY A 254 12.21 -18.57 8.73
C GLY A 254 12.16 -17.31 9.60
N ARG A 255 11.07 -16.52 9.54
CA ARG A 255 10.94 -15.24 10.26
C ARG A 255 9.92 -15.27 11.38
N ILE A 256 9.05 -16.27 11.40
CA ILE A 256 8.15 -16.50 12.53
C ILE A 256 8.85 -17.42 13.53
N THR A 257 8.84 -17.04 14.80
CA THR A 257 9.40 -17.85 15.89
C THR A 257 8.39 -18.88 16.38
N GLY A 258 8.89 -19.95 17.01
CA GLY A 258 8.04 -20.99 17.62
C GLY A 258 7.49 -22.03 16.64
N PHE A 259 8.11 -22.17 15.46
CA PHE A 259 7.96 -23.36 14.61
C PHE A 259 8.63 -24.59 15.24
#